data_AF-K1SCF8-F1
#
_entry.id   AF-K1SCF8-F1
#
_cell.length_a   1.000
_cell.length_b   1.000
_cell.length_c   1.000
_cell.angle_alpha   90.00
_cell.angle_beta   90.00
_cell.angle_gamma   90.00
#
_symmetry.space_group_name_H-M   'P 1'
#
loop_
_entity.id
_entity.type
_entity.pdbx_description
1 polymer ?
#
loop_
_entity_poly.entity_id
_entity_poly.type
_entity_poly.pdbx_seq_one_letter_code
_entity_poly.pdbx_strand_id
1 'polypeptide(L)'
;MVTGLTACGSSDGTKVVFTTGFGKNEVFRIGDESCSKAEIMIYLTTTQNQYENVYGTEIWNTSLNGVTLEDNVKETVLARIAQIKTMYLLAKEKEVTLDEAEEAKVVQAAQEYYSSLNDTEIEAMGATEEIVENLYREYAMADKVYQLII
;
A
#
# COMPACT_ATOMS: atom_id res chain seq x y z
N MET A 1 -46.02 31.41 -30.78
CA MET A 1 -45.13 31.98 -29.75
C MET A 1 -45.32 31.13 -28.49
N VAL A 2 -44.22 30.64 -27.90
CA VAL A 2 -44.13 30.14 -26.50
C VAL A 2 -44.86 28.79 -26.25
N THR A 3 -44.35 27.70 -25.68
CA THR A 3 -43.09 27.16 -25.09
C THR A 3 -43.47 25.68 -24.81
N GLY A 4 -42.70 24.65 -25.15
CA GLY A 4 -41.50 24.21 -24.42
C GLY A 4 -41.86 23.59 -23.06
N LEU A 5 -41.79 22.24 -22.94
CA LEU A 5 -41.49 21.49 -21.71
C LEU A 5 -41.13 20.04 -22.11
N THR A 6 -39.91 19.84 -22.59
CA THR A 6 -39.25 18.52 -22.61
C THR A 6 -38.91 18.15 -21.17
N ALA A 7 -39.68 17.21 -20.61
CA ALA A 7 -39.35 16.58 -19.35
C ALA A 7 -38.16 15.63 -19.56
N CYS A 8 -36.94 16.12 -19.36
CA CYS A 8 -35.77 15.28 -19.15
C CYS A 8 -35.91 14.60 -17.79
N GLY A 9 -36.40 13.35 -17.79
CA GLY A 9 -36.29 12.45 -16.66
C GLY A 9 -34.85 11.94 -16.55
N SER A 10 -33.97 12.70 -15.90
CA SER A 10 -32.67 12.20 -15.44
C SER A 10 -32.93 11.25 -14.28
N SER A 11 -32.91 9.95 -14.58
CA SER A 11 -32.84 8.88 -13.60
C SER A 11 -31.46 8.84 -12.95
N ASP A 12 -31.12 9.87 -12.17
CA ASP A 12 -29.99 9.82 -11.25
C ASP A 12 -30.47 9.10 -9.99
N GLY A 13 -30.36 7.77 -10.03
CA GLY A 13 -30.53 6.95 -8.83
C GLY A 13 -29.53 7.42 -7.79
N THR A 14 -30.01 7.81 -6.61
CA THR A 14 -29.17 8.17 -5.47
C THR A 14 -28.13 7.08 -5.26
N LYS A 15 -26.86 7.37 -5.56
CA LYS A 15 -25.74 6.47 -5.29
C LYS A 15 -25.50 6.46 -3.78
N VAL A 16 -26.19 5.57 -3.09
CA VAL A 16 -25.98 5.32 -1.66
C VAL A 16 -24.65 4.60 -1.52
N VAL A 17 -23.61 5.31 -1.08
CA VAL A 17 -22.31 4.73 -0.73
C VAL A 17 -22.34 4.38 0.76
N PHE A 18 -22.39 3.09 1.07
CA PHE A 18 -22.15 2.62 2.42
C PHE A 18 -20.65 2.62 2.67
N THR A 19 -20.14 3.62 3.37
CA THR A 19 -18.77 3.55 3.90
C THR A 19 -18.80 2.59 5.09
N THR A 20 -18.48 1.32 4.86
CA THR A 20 -18.12 0.45 5.98
C THR A 20 -16.94 1.12 6.68
N GLY A 21 -17.03 1.31 8.00
CA GLY A 21 -15.88 1.80 8.76
C GLY A 21 -14.67 0.90 8.58
N PHE A 22 -13.53 1.27 9.18
CA PHE A 22 -12.34 0.44 9.11
C PHE A 22 -12.61 -0.97 9.66
N GLY A 23 -12.14 -1.97 8.92
CA GLY A 23 -12.05 -3.34 9.36
C GLY A 23 -11.08 -3.48 10.55
N LYS A 24 -11.10 -4.64 11.20
CA LYS A 24 -10.17 -4.92 12.28
C LYS A 24 -8.73 -4.86 11.75
N ASN A 25 -7.89 -4.06 12.40
CA ASN A 25 -6.49 -3.80 12.02
C ASN A 25 -6.29 -3.07 10.68
N GLU A 26 -7.33 -2.48 10.09
CA GLU A 26 -7.18 -1.62 8.91
C GLU A 26 -6.69 -0.23 9.35
N VAL A 27 -5.66 0.28 8.66
CA VAL A 27 -5.09 1.60 8.92
C VAL A 27 -5.65 2.62 7.93
N PHE A 28 -5.78 2.24 6.65
CA PHE A 28 -6.45 3.06 5.65
C PHE A 28 -7.04 2.19 4.52
N ARG A 29 -7.92 2.80 3.71
CA ARG A 29 -8.51 2.20 2.51
C ARG A 29 -8.44 3.16 1.33
N ILE A 30 -8.20 2.62 0.14
CA ILE A 30 -8.34 3.33 -1.14
C ILE A 30 -9.19 2.43 -2.04
N GLY A 31 -10.35 2.91 -2.48
CA GLY A 31 -11.28 2.10 -3.28
C GLY A 31 -11.63 0.78 -2.57
N ASP A 32 -11.34 -0.33 -3.24
CA ASP A 32 -11.54 -1.69 -2.74
C ASP A 32 -10.29 -2.28 -2.05
N GLU A 33 -9.17 -1.55 -2.03
CA GLU A 33 -7.93 -2.00 -1.37
C GLU A 33 -7.79 -1.43 0.03
N SER A 34 -7.65 -2.32 1.01
CA SER A 34 -7.31 -1.97 2.38
C SER A 34 -5.81 -2.11 2.64
N CYS A 35 -5.28 -1.31 3.55
CA CYS A 35 -3.97 -1.50 4.13
C CYS A 35 -4.11 -1.81 5.63
N SER A 36 -3.62 -2.98 6.02
CA SER A 36 -3.62 -3.46 7.39
C SER A 36 -2.42 -2.93 8.18
N LYS A 37 -2.52 -3.04 9.50
CA LYS A 37 -1.43 -2.71 10.42
C LYS A 37 -0.19 -3.56 10.14
N ALA A 38 -0.35 -4.83 9.82
CA ALA A 38 0.77 -5.73 9.54
C ALA A 38 1.57 -5.27 8.31
N GLU A 39 0.86 -4.87 7.25
CA GLU A 39 1.48 -4.34 6.03
C GLU A 39 2.30 -3.07 6.32
N ILE A 40 1.74 -2.12 7.07
CA ILE A 40 2.47 -0.91 7.46
C ILE A 40 3.67 -1.23 8.34
N MET A 41 3.53 -2.13 9.30
CA MET A 41 4.64 -2.51 10.17
C MET A 41 5.79 -3.13 9.37
N ILE A 42 5.50 -3.94 8.34
CA ILE A 42 6.53 -4.48 7.44
C ILE A 42 7.36 -3.36 6.79
N TYR A 43 6.71 -2.35 6.21
CA TYR A 43 7.44 -1.23 5.60
C TYR A 43 8.17 -0.36 6.62
N LEU A 44 7.57 -0.12 7.80
CA LEU A 44 8.18 0.68 8.86
C LEU A 44 9.43 0.00 9.42
N THR A 45 9.35 -1.27 9.80
CA THR A 45 10.49 -2.04 10.32
C THR A 45 11.58 -2.18 9.26
N THR A 46 11.22 -2.41 7.99
CA THR A 46 12.20 -2.42 6.90
C THR A 46 12.93 -1.08 6.78
N THR A 47 12.17 0.03 6.78
CA THR A 47 12.74 1.38 6.67
C THR A 47 13.60 1.69 7.89
N GLN A 48 13.13 1.32 9.08
CA GLN A 48 13.87 1.48 10.32
C GLN A 48 15.23 0.77 10.24
N ASN A 49 15.24 -0.50 9.86
CA ASN A 49 16.46 -1.30 9.72
C ASN A 49 17.42 -0.66 8.70
N GLN A 50 16.92 -0.12 7.58
CA GLN A 50 17.76 0.58 6.60
C GLN A 50 18.44 1.83 7.19
N TYR A 51 17.72 2.64 7.97
CA TYR A 51 18.31 3.81 8.63
C TYR A 51 19.31 3.41 9.71
N GLU A 52 18.96 2.44 10.56
CA GLU A 52 19.82 1.99 11.66
C GLU A 52 21.10 1.31 11.16
N ASN A 53 21.03 0.55 10.06
CA ASN A 53 22.20 -0.08 9.45
C ASN A 53 23.23 0.94 8.94
N VAL A 54 22.80 2.14 8.57
CA VAL A 54 23.69 3.20 8.03
C VAL A 54 24.12 4.19 9.10
N TYR A 55 23.20 4.58 10.00
CA TYR A 55 23.38 5.71 10.92
C TYR A 55 23.39 5.30 12.40
N GLY A 56 23.09 4.04 12.72
CA GLY A 56 22.89 3.56 14.08
C GLY A 56 21.55 3.98 14.68
N THR A 57 21.21 3.44 15.84
CA THR A 57 19.91 3.66 16.53
C THR A 57 19.72 5.10 17.02
N GLU A 58 20.81 5.85 17.23
CA GLU A 58 20.77 7.25 17.68
C GLU A 58 20.13 8.19 16.65
N ILE A 59 19.98 7.74 15.39
CA ILE A 59 19.38 8.55 14.32
C ILE A 59 17.95 8.99 14.66
N TRP A 60 17.20 8.19 15.41
CA TRP A 60 15.83 8.48 15.84
C TRP A 60 15.72 9.66 16.83
N ASN A 61 16.82 10.06 17.46
CA ASN A 61 16.87 11.24 18.32
C ASN A 61 16.95 12.57 17.51
N THR A 62 17.01 12.48 16.18
CA THR A 62 17.13 13.65 15.30
C THR A 62 15.76 14.27 15.01
N SER A 63 15.72 15.61 15.01
CA SER A 63 14.58 16.38 14.52
C SER A 63 15.02 17.54 13.64
N LEU A 64 14.20 17.88 12.66
CA LEU A 64 14.41 19.03 11.77
C LEU A 64 13.14 19.88 11.76
N ASN A 65 13.28 21.18 12.04
CA ASN A 65 12.15 22.12 12.09
C ASN A 65 10.99 21.67 13.01
N GLY A 66 11.30 20.96 14.09
CA GLY A 66 10.30 20.44 15.04
C GLY A 66 9.60 19.14 14.61
N VAL A 67 9.95 18.58 13.45
CA VAL A 67 9.48 17.27 13.00
C VAL A 67 10.55 16.22 13.31
N THR A 68 10.18 15.13 13.99
CA THR A 68 11.10 14.04 14.28
C THR A 68 11.32 13.19 13.03
N LEU A 69 12.47 12.49 12.96
CA LEU A 69 12.67 11.52 11.89
C LEU A 69 11.62 10.41 11.92
N GLU A 70 11.19 9.99 13.12
CA GLU A 70 10.15 8.99 13.31
C GLU A 70 8.83 9.40 12.63
N ASP A 71 8.36 10.63 12.88
CA ASP A 71 7.15 11.16 12.26
C ASP A 71 7.28 11.21 10.73
N ASN A 72 8.43 11.69 10.24
CA ASN A 72 8.68 11.77 8.81
C ASN A 72 8.71 10.40 8.13
N VAL A 73 9.32 9.39 8.77
CA VAL A 73 9.34 8.02 8.25
C VAL A 73 7.93 7.44 8.22
N LYS A 74 7.13 7.64 9.28
CA LYS A 74 5.72 7.21 9.32
C LYS A 74 4.89 7.81 8.18
N GLU A 75 5.00 9.12 7.98
CA GLU A 75 4.28 9.80 6.89
C GLU A 75 4.74 9.33 5.52
N THR A 76 6.05 9.17 5.32
CA THR A 76 6.64 8.74 4.05
C THR A 76 6.21 7.31 3.70
N VAL A 77 6.22 6.40 4.68
CA VAL A 77 5.78 5.02 4.50
C VAL A 77 4.28 4.97 4.17
N LEU A 78 3.44 5.72 4.90
CA LEU A 78 2.01 5.80 4.60
C LEU A 78 1.76 6.30 3.17
N ALA A 79 2.41 7.39 2.76
CA ALA A 79 2.28 7.95 1.43
C ALA A 79 2.75 6.97 0.34
N ARG A 80 3.86 6.24 0.59
CA ARG A 80 4.38 5.24 -0.33
C ARG A 80 3.42 4.08 -0.53
N ILE A 81 2.85 3.53 0.55
CA ILE A 81 1.90 2.43 0.44
C ILE A 81 0.61 2.90 -0.24
N ALA A 82 0.13 4.10 0.07
CA ALA A 82 -1.03 4.68 -0.62
C ALA A 82 -0.80 4.80 -2.13
N GLN A 83 0.41 5.20 -2.55
CA GLN A 83 0.79 5.23 -3.96
C GLN A 83 0.77 3.82 -4.58
N ILE A 84 1.37 2.83 -3.91
CA ILE A 84 1.39 1.43 -4.40
C ILE A 84 -0.03 0.90 -4.55
N LYS A 85 -0.88 1.03 -3.53
CA LYS A 85 -2.29 0.58 -3.57
C LYS A 85 -3.07 1.26 -4.69
N THR A 86 -2.84 2.56 -4.92
CA THR A 86 -3.49 3.30 -6.02
C THR A 86 -3.04 2.77 -7.38
N MET A 87 -1.74 2.54 -7.57
CA MET A 87 -1.23 1.98 -8.83
C MET A 87 -1.67 0.53 -9.02
N TYR A 88 -1.77 -0.25 -7.94
CA TYR A 88 -2.29 -1.61 -7.98
C TYR A 88 -3.77 -1.66 -8.38
N LEU A 89 -4.60 -0.76 -7.86
CA LEU A 89 -5.99 -0.59 -8.33
C LEU A 89 -6.05 -0.28 -9.82
N LEU A 90 -5.18 0.62 -10.29
CA LEU A 90 -5.09 0.95 -11.71
C LEU A 90 -4.64 -0.24 -12.56
N ALA A 91 -3.71 -1.07 -12.05
CA ALA A 91 -3.29 -2.31 -12.70
C ALA A 91 -4.48 -3.27 -12.85
N LYS A 92 -5.29 -3.44 -11.81
CA LYS A 92 -6.53 -4.25 -11.87
C LYS A 92 -7.53 -3.70 -12.88
N GLU A 93 -7.78 -2.39 -12.86
CA GLU A 93 -8.71 -1.74 -13.80
C GLU A 93 -8.28 -1.92 -15.26
N LYS A 94 -6.96 -1.94 -15.51
CA LYS A 94 -6.37 -2.14 -16.85
C LYS A 94 -6.11 -3.61 -17.19
N GLU A 95 -6.54 -4.54 -16.34
CA GLU A 95 -6.31 -5.98 -16.51
C GLU A 95 -4.82 -6.34 -16.68
N VAL A 96 -3.92 -5.57 -16.06
CA VAL A 96 -2.50 -5.89 -16.01
C VAL A 96 -2.29 -7.06 -15.06
N THR A 97 -1.66 -8.12 -15.54
CA THR A 97 -1.31 -9.30 -14.73
C THR A 97 0.18 -9.59 -14.80
N LEU A 98 0.68 -10.33 -13.81
CA LEU A 98 2.01 -10.91 -13.85
C LEU A 98 1.98 -12.21 -14.68
N ASP A 99 3.01 -12.45 -15.47
CA ASP A 99 3.24 -13.74 -16.10
C ASP A 99 3.91 -14.73 -15.13
N GLU A 100 4.07 -15.99 -15.54
CA GLU A 100 4.64 -17.04 -14.68
C GLU A 100 6.06 -16.71 -14.20
N ALA A 101 6.87 -16.03 -15.02
CA ALA A 101 8.24 -15.69 -14.67
C ALA A 101 8.30 -14.51 -13.70
N GLU A 102 7.41 -13.53 -13.86
CA GLU A 102 7.24 -12.41 -12.92
C GLU A 102 6.69 -12.90 -11.58
N GLU A 103 5.69 -13.78 -11.60
CA GLU A 103 5.11 -14.37 -10.38
C GLU A 103 6.16 -15.18 -9.61
N ALA A 104 6.99 -15.96 -10.30
CA ALA A 104 8.09 -16.68 -9.67
C ALA A 104 9.09 -15.75 -8.97
N LYS A 105 9.37 -14.57 -9.56
CA LYS A 105 10.23 -13.56 -8.93
C LYS A 105 9.58 -12.93 -7.70
N VAL A 106 8.27 -12.70 -7.73
CA VAL A 106 7.50 -12.21 -6.58
C VAL A 106 7.62 -13.19 -5.42
N VAL A 107 7.34 -14.48 -5.66
CA VAL A 107 7.43 -15.53 -4.63
C VAL A 107 8.86 -15.63 -4.09
N GLN A 108 9.87 -15.64 -4.97
CA GLN A 108 11.27 -15.70 -4.56
C GLN A 108 11.65 -14.50 -3.67
N ALA A 109 11.33 -13.27 -4.10
CA ALA A 109 11.68 -12.06 -3.36
C ALA A 109 10.96 -12.00 -2.00
N ALA A 110 9.70 -12.43 -1.96
CA ALA A 110 8.93 -12.53 -0.73
C ALA A 110 9.55 -13.54 0.25
N GLN A 111 9.97 -14.70 -0.24
CA GLN A 111 10.64 -15.73 0.57
C GLN A 111 12.00 -15.27 1.08
N GLU A 112 12.81 -14.63 0.23
CA GLU A 112 14.10 -14.07 0.62
C GLU A 112 13.94 -13.01 1.71
N TYR A 113 12.98 -12.10 1.55
CA TYR A 113 12.67 -11.09 2.57
C TYR A 113 12.16 -11.74 3.86
N TYR A 114 11.16 -12.61 3.80
CA TYR A 114 10.58 -13.24 4.99
C TYR A 114 11.62 -14.06 5.76
N SER A 115 12.49 -14.78 5.05
CA SER A 115 13.59 -15.55 5.65
C SER A 115 14.69 -14.69 6.27
N SER A 116 14.77 -13.41 5.89
CA SER A 116 15.71 -12.47 6.50
C SER A 116 15.24 -11.94 7.87
N LEU A 117 13.96 -12.11 8.18
CA LEU A 117 13.36 -11.65 9.42
C LEU A 117 13.65 -12.62 10.58
N ASN A 118 13.91 -12.07 11.76
CA ASN A 118 13.96 -12.86 12.98
C ASN A 118 12.59 -12.96 13.68
N ASP A 119 12.47 -13.89 14.63
CA ASP A 119 11.20 -14.13 15.34
C ASP A 119 10.62 -12.88 16.02
N THR A 120 11.47 -12.00 16.55
CA THR A 120 11.03 -10.75 17.20
C THR A 120 10.45 -9.78 16.19
N GLU A 121 11.05 -9.67 15.01
CA GLU A 121 10.55 -8.85 13.91
C GLU A 121 9.22 -9.42 13.38
N ILE A 122 9.14 -10.73 13.17
CA ILE A 122 7.92 -11.41 12.70
C ILE A 122 6.76 -11.16 13.67
N GLU A 123 7.00 -11.32 14.98
CA GLU A 123 6.00 -11.07 16.01
C GLU A 123 5.59 -9.59 16.11
N ALA A 124 6.56 -8.68 16.11
CA ALA A 124 6.32 -7.24 16.21
C ALA A 124 5.52 -6.70 15.01
N MET A 125 5.80 -7.22 13.81
CA MET A 125 5.09 -6.85 12.59
C MET A 125 3.75 -7.57 12.43
N GLY A 126 3.58 -8.75 13.03
CA GLY A 126 2.49 -9.66 12.70
C GLY A 126 2.58 -10.15 11.25
N ALA A 127 3.81 -10.30 10.74
CA ALA A 127 4.07 -10.70 9.37
C ALA A 127 3.80 -12.18 9.16
N THR A 128 3.25 -12.52 8.00
CA THR A 128 3.17 -13.90 7.50
C THR A 128 3.76 -13.93 6.10
N GLU A 129 4.19 -15.12 5.65
CA GLU A 129 4.71 -15.30 4.29
C GLU A 129 3.68 -14.84 3.24
N GLU A 130 2.39 -15.15 3.46
CA GLU A 130 1.28 -14.71 2.59
C GLU A 130 1.15 -13.18 2.53
N ILE A 131 1.26 -12.47 3.67
CA ILE A 131 1.19 -11.00 3.68
C ILE A 131 2.37 -10.42 2.89
N VAL A 132 3.58 -10.95 3.12
CA VAL A 132 4.77 -10.48 2.41
C VAL A 132 4.66 -10.74 0.90
N GLU A 133 4.22 -11.94 0.50
CA GLU A 133 4.02 -12.27 -0.91
C GLU A 133 3.03 -11.34 -1.59
N ASN A 134 1.90 -11.05 -0.92
CA ASN A 134 0.91 -10.10 -1.41
C ASN A 134 1.50 -8.69 -1.56
N LEU A 135 2.30 -8.21 -0.60
CA LEU A 135 2.98 -6.91 -0.72
C LEU A 135 3.91 -6.85 -1.95
N TYR A 136 4.68 -7.91 -2.21
CA TYR A 136 5.53 -7.98 -3.39
C TYR A 136 4.72 -8.06 -4.69
N ARG A 137 3.59 -8.79 -4.68
CA ARG A 137 2.69 -8.88 -5.84
C ARG A 137 2.06 -7.53 -6.17
N GLU A 138 1.53 -6.84 -5.16
CA GLU A 138 0.96 -5.50 -5.31
C GLU A 138 2.00 -4.52 -5.86
N TYR A 139 3.21 -4.56 -5.32
CA TYR A 139 4.32 -3.74 -5.78
C TYR A 139 4.69 -4.05 -7.25
N ALA A 140 4.84 -5.33 -7.62
CA ALA A 140 5.19 -5.73 -8.97
C ALA A 140 4.12 -5.33 -10.00
N MET A 141 2.85 -5.51 -9.67
CA MET A 141 1.74 -5.08 -10.52
C MET A 141 1.65 -3.55 -10.63
N ALA A 142 1.86 -2.83 -9.54
CA ALA A 142 1.94 -1.37 -9.51
C ALA A 142 3.08 -0.83 -10.38
N ASP A 143 4.26 -1.44 -10.31
CA ASP A 143 5.42 -1.07 -11.13
C ASP A 143 5.17 -1.37 -12.62
N LYS A 144 4.62 -2.55 -12.92
CA LYS A 144 4.30 -2.96 -14.29
C LYS A 144 3.31 -2.01 -14.95
N VAL A 145 2.22 -1.63 -14.27
CA VAL A 145 1.26 -0.68 -14.85
C VAL A 145 1.86 0.73 -14.98
N TYR A 146 2.74 1.14 -14.05
CA TYR A 146 3.43 2.43 -14.16
C TYR A 146 4.28 2.51 -15.43
N GLN A 147 5.03 1.44 -15.74
CA GLN A 147 5.83 1.32 -16.96
C GLN A 147 5.01 1.30 -18.26
N LEU A 148 3.73 0.91 -18.21
CA LEU A 148 2.83 0.90 -19.37
C LEU A 148 2.20 2.28 -19.66
N ILE A 149 2.21 3.19 -18.68
CA ILE A 149 1.58 4.52 -18.78
C ILE A 149 2.55 5.58 -19.30
N ILE A 150 3.86 5.36 -19.14
CA ILE A 150 4.93 6.29 -19.52
C ILE A 150 5.61 5.83 -20.80
#